data_AF-A0A4Q2DGW2-F1
#
_entry.id   AF-A0A4Q2DGW2-F1
#
_cell.length_a   1.000
_cell.length_b   1.000
_cell.length_c   1.000
_cell.angle_alpha   90.00
_cell.angle_beta   90.00
_cell.angle_gamma   90.00
#
_symmetry.space_group_name_H-M   'P 1'
#
loop_
_entity.id
_entity.type
_entity.pdbx_description
1 polymer ?
#
loop_
_entity_poly.entity_id
_entity_poly.type
_entity_poly.pdbx_seq_one_letter_code
_entity_poly.pdbx_strand_id
1 'polypeptide(L)'
;MGNLGRAGFGASVEGNWPYSYEECNVGTLPNQTHPGTLTPLAAVTKGDKDNGYMLSYLPGQRLSACTCPGESHPGPMKPDGSYVGRAAPEIDVIEATIHNGVGYVSLSSQWAPFNAEYNIHNTSGQVEFFDTRDKIHYNDYVGGVWQQTTSGLAQTNQNAYELNGGQFAVYGFEYKPGYDDAYITWINDNKKAWTIYSTAMIEDPRVEISARPMSLEPMYIIANLGFSTNFVHNLDVEALTFPGTMSIDWIRVYQPRSSINIGCDPKDHPTAAYIETYKEAYTNFELTTWAQYKQPWPKNKLSANGCN
;
A
#
# COMPACT_ATOMS: atom_id res chain seq x y z
N MET A 1 2.85 3.41 6.32
CA MET A 1 2.45 1.99 6.28
C MET A 1 1.55 1.68 7.46
N GLY A 2 0.48 0.92 7.27
CA GLY A 2 -0.38 0.41 8.35
C GLY A 2 0.39 -0.50 9.30
N ASN A 3 0.17 -0.35 10.60
CA ASN A 3 1.02 -0.93 11.64
C ASN A 3 0.78 -2.42 11.95
N LEU A 4 -0.23 -3.05 11.32
CA LEU A 4 -0.39 -4.52 11.36
C LEU A 4 0.65 -5.26 10.50
N GLY A 5 1.42 -4.54 9.69
CA GLY A 5 2.63 -5.01 9.05
C GLY A 5 3.84 -4.20 9.55
N ARG A 6 5.03 -4.82 9.50
CA ARG A 6 6.29 -4.14 9.79
C ARG A 6 7.23 -4.30 8.60
N ALA A 7 7.56 -3.19 7.95
CA ALA A 7 8.53 -3.12 6.87
C ALA A 7 9.84 -3.85 7.25
N GLY A 8 10.30 -4.73 6.35
CA GLY A 8 11.47 -5.59 6.55
C GLY A 8 11.19 -6.93 7.27
N PHE A 9 9.95 -7.20 7.68
CA PHE A 9 9.56 -8.43 8.37
C PHE A 9 8.47 -9.16 7.58
N GLY A 10 8.89 -10.05 6.68
CA GLY A 10 8.03 -10.67 5.67
C GLY A 10 6.78 -11.36 6.24
N ALA A 11 6.94 -12.15 7.30
CA ALA A 11 5.82 -12.81 7.95
C ALA A 11 4.75 -11.85 8.48
N SER A 12 5.13 -10.64 8.94
CA SER A 12 4.15 -9.64 9.41
C SER A 12 3.36 -8.99 8.27
N VAL A 13 3.97 -8.85 7.09
CA VAL A 13 3.36 -8.15 5.94
C VAL A 13 2.61 -9.09 4.99
N GLU A 14 2.93 -10.39 4.97
CA GLU A 14 2.25 -11.36 4.10
C GLU A 14 0.73 -11.39 4.36
N GLY A 15 -0.05 -11.09 3.30
CA GLY A 15 -1.51 -10.99 3.36
C GLY A 15 -2.06 -9.78 4.11
N ASN A 16 -1.20 -8.88 4.60
CA ASN A 16 -1.59 -7.59 5.19
C ASN A 16 -1.23 -6.43 4.26
N TRP A 17 -0.02 -6.41 3.70
CA TRP A 17 0.39 -5.43 2.70
C TRP A 17 0.04 -5.94 1.30
N PRO A 18 -0.38 -5.07 0.36
CA PRO A 18 -0.73 -3.65 0.51
C PRO A 18 -2.24 -3.44 0.65
N TYR A 19 -2.95 -4.32 1.37
CA TYR A 19 -4.42 -4.25 1.42
C TYR A 19 -4.92 -2.94 2.02
N SER A 20 -5.95 -2.37 1.39
CA SER A 20 -6.83 -1.35 1.96
C SER A 20 -8.25 -1.78 1.62
N TYR A 21 -8.83 -2.68 2.43
CA TYR A 21 -10.05 -3.39 2.05
C TYR A 21 -10.84 -3.92 3.25
N GLU A 22 -12.15 -3.64 3.27
CA GLU A 22 -13.05 -4.01 4.37
C GLU A 22 -14.20 -4.94 3.93
N GLU A 23 -14.19 -5.35 2.67
CA GLU A 23 -15.30 -6.07 2.04
C GLU A 23 -15.03 -7.56 1.95
N CYS A 24 -16.10 -8.36 2.07
CA CYS A 24 -15.98 -9.80 1.99
C CYS A 24 -16.43 -10.34 0.62
N ASN A 25 -15.46 -10.47 -0.29
CA ASN A 25 -15.63 -11.07 -1.61
C ASN A 25 -14.30 -11.66 -2.13
N VAL A 26 -14.23 -11.97 -3.43
CA VAL A 26 -13.09 -12.64 -4.06
C VAL A 26 -11.77 -11.89 -3.89
N GLY A 27 -11.80 -10.57 -3.67
CA GLY A 27 -10.60 -9.76 -3.40
C GLY A 27 -9.81 -10.19 -2.15
N THR A 28 -10.46 -10.90 -1.22
CA THR A 28 -9.84 -11.42 0.01
C THR A 28 -9.18 -12.79 -0.18
N LEU A 29 -9.37 -13.43 -1.34
CA LEU A 29 -8.90 -14.79 -1.62
C LEU A 29 -7.55 -14.79 -2.35
N PRO A 30 -6.80 -15.92 -2.30
CA PRO A 30 -5.58 -16.08 -3.06
C PRO A 30 -5.76 -15.74 -4.53
N ASN A 31 -4.83 -14.95 -5.07
CA ASN A 31 -4.78 -14.50 -6.46
C ASN A 31 -6.02 -13.72 -6.94
N GLN A 32 -6.91 -13.30 -6.03
CA GLN A 32 -8.23 -12.76 -6.37
C GLN A 32 -9.06 -13.72 -7.23
N THR A 33 -9.00 -15.02 -6.92
CA THR A 33 -9.75 -16.07 -7.64
C THR A 33 -10.67 -16.86 -6.73
N HIS A 34 -11.84 -17.27 -7.24
CA HIS A 34 -12.75 -18.15 -6.53
C HIS A 34 -12.16 -19.57 -6.41
N PRO A 35 -12.36 -20.28 -5.29
CA PRO A 35 -11.67 -21.54 -5.05
C PRO A 35 -12.01 -22.62 -6.09
N GLY A 36 -10.97 -23.30 -6.58
CA GLY A 36 -11.13 -24.36 -7.59
C GLY A 36 -11.52 -23.84 -8.98
N THR A 37 -11.53 -22.52 -9.17
CA THR A 37 -11.83 -21.87 -10.44
C THR A 37 -10.67 -20.99 -10.87
N LEU A 38 -10.67 -20.59 -12.13
CA LEU A 38 -9.81 -19.52 -12.66
C LEU A 38 -10.66 -18.29 -12.97
N THR A 39 -11.58 -17.95 -12.06
CA THR A 39 -12.46 -16.78 -12.19
C THR A 39 -12.30 -15.84 -11.01
N PRO A 40 -12.43 -14.52 -11.21
CA PRO A 40 -12.90 -13.85 -12.42
C PRO A 40 -11.87 -13.92 -13.57
N LEU A 41 -12.34 -14.01 -14.82
CA LEU A 41 -11.44 -14.25 -15.96
C LEU A 41 -10.38 -13.15 -16.11
N ALA A 42 -10.72 -11.91 -15.78
CA ALA A 42 -9.77 -10.79 -15.83
C ALA A 42 -8.63 -10.92 -14.79
N ALA A 43 -8.82 -11.69 -13.71
CA ALA A 43 -7.79 -11.95 -12.72
C ALA A 43 -6.71 -12.94 -13.21
N VAL A 44 -6.95 -13.66 -14.31
CA VAL A 44 -6.06 -14.73 -14.81
C VAL A 44 -5.67 -14.59 -16.28
N THR A 45 -6.15 -13.56 -16.98
CA THR A 45 -5.88 -13.36 -18.43
C THR A 45 -5.40 -11.97 -18.80
N LYS A 46 -5.49 -11.01 -17.89
CA LYS A 46 -5.26 -9.58 -18.16
C LYS A 46 -4.46 -8.88 -17.07
N GLY A 47 -3.74 -9.64 -16.25
CA GLY A 47 -2.86 -9.12 -15.24
C GLY A 47 -1.47 -8.79 -15.78
N ASP A 48 -0.46 -9.19 -15.02
CA ASP A 48 0.94 -8.95 -15.32
C ASP A 48 1.46 -9.89 -16.42
N LYS A 49 1.85 -9.31 -17.56
CA LYS A 49 2.38 -10.04 -18.73
C LYS A 49 3.63 -10.87 -18.43
N ASP A 50 4.45 -10.42 -17.47
CA ASP A 50 5.71 -11.07 -17.13
C ASP A 50 5.50 -12.23 -16.13
N ASN A 51 4.27 -12.35 -15.62
CA ASN A 51 3.83 -13.38 -14.67
C ASN A 51 2.63 -14.17 -15.21
N GLY A 52 2.65 -14.49 -16.50
CA GLY A 52 1.64 -15.35 -17.13
C GLY A 52 0.24 -14.73 -17.20
N TYR A 53 0.15 -13.39 -17.19
CA TYR A 53 -1.10 -12.61 -17.18
C TYR A 53 -1.95 -12.80 -15.92
N MET A 54 -1.38 -13.31 -14.84
CA MET A 54 -2.02 -13.34 -13.52
C MET A 54 -2.08 -11.93 -12.95
N LEU A 55 -3.23 -11.57 -12.38
CA LEU A 55 -3.43 -10.25 -11.79
C LEU A 55 -2.75 -10.14 -10.43
N SER A 56 -2.84 -11.19 -9.61
CA SER A 56 -2.30 -11.17 -8.25
C SER A 56 -1.66 -12.50 -7.90
N TYR A 57 -0.55 -12.43 -7.17
CA TYR A 57 0.06 -13.53 -6.43
C TYR A 57 -0.11 -13.37 -4.92
N LEU A 58 -0.88 -12.38 -4.48
CA LEU A 58 -1.16 -12.21 -3.05
C LEU A 58 -1.87 -13.45 -2.52
N PRO A 59 -1.51 -13.90 -1.29
CA PRO A 59 -2.10 -15.09 -0.67
C PRO A 59 -3.55 -14.89 -0.20
N GLY A 60 -4.16 -13.74 -0.50
CA GLY A 60 -5.40 -13.27 0.09
C GLY A 60 -5.15 -12.36 1.29
N GLN A 61 -6.20 -11.65 1.71
CA GLN A 61 -6.13 -10.77 2.88
C GLN A 61 -6.19 -11.65 4.14
N ARG A 62 -5.11 -11.66 4.93
CA ARG A 62 -4.99 -12.51 6.12
C ARG A 62 -6.02 -12.15 7.18
N LEU A 63 -6.21 -10.85 7.39
CA LEU A 63 -7.12 -10.27 8.37
C LEU A 63 -8.35 -9.69 7.66
N SER A 64 -9.04 -10.53 6.87
CA SER A 64 -10.15 -10.08 6.03
C SER A 64 -11.49 -9.97 6.80
N ALA A 65 -12.44 -9.24 6.22
CA ALA A 65 -13.84 -9.27 6.67
C ALA A 65 -14.53 -10.64 6.46
N CYS A 66 -13.91 -11.54 5.67
CA CYS A 66 -14.38 -12.92 5.49
C CYS A 66 -13.85 -13.89 6.53
N THR A 67 -13.02 -13.44 7.48
CA THR A 67 -12.45 -14.30 8.52
C THR A 67 -13.56 -14.96 9.35
N CYS A 68 -13.45 -16.26 9.54
CA CYS A 68 -14.46 -17.05 10.24
C CYS A 68 -14.55 -16.68 11.73
N PRO A 69 -15.75 -16.76 12.35
CA PRO A 69 -15.90 -16.48 13.77
C PRO A 69 -14.99 -17.36 14.63
N GLY A 70 -14.27 -16.74 15.58
CA GLY A 70 -13.37 -17.44 16.51
C GLY A 70 -11.94 -17.62 16.00
N GLU A 71 -11.68 -17.31 14.72
CA GLU A 71 -10.32 -17.25 14.19
C GLU A 71 -9.56 -16.03 14.74
N SER A 72 -8.24 -16.07 14.65
CA SER A 72 -7.40 -14.97 15.10
C SER A 72 -7.57 -13.74 14.22
N HIS A 73 -8.09 -12.67 14.80
CA HIS A 73 -8.35 -11.41 14.11
C HIS A 73 -8.34 -10.25 15.13
N PRO A 74 -7.68 -9.11 14.85
CA PRO A 74 -7.64 -7.98 15.80
C PRO A 74 -9.00 -7.32 16.01
N GLY A 75 -9.89 -7.40 15.01
CA GLY A 75 -11.20 -6.76 15.02
C GLY A 75 -11.14 -5.29 14.57
N PRO A 76 -12.19 -4.50 14.85
CA PRO A 76 -13.39 -4.87 15.61
C PRO A 76 -14.34 -5.79 14.82
N MET A 77 -15.32 -6.37 15.53
CA MET A 77 -16.45 -7.05 14.90
C MET A 77 -17.58 -6.05 14.63
N LYS A 78 -18.16 -6.11 13.43
CA LYS A 78 -19.38 -5.42 13.04
C LYS A 78 -20.59 -6.04 13.76
N PRO A 79 -21.72 -5.31 13.91
CA PRO A 79 -22.91 -5.81 14.58
C PRO A 79 -23.52 -7.08 13.99
N ASP A 80 -23.27 -7.36 12.71
CA ASP A 80 -23.72 -8.56 12.00
C ASP A 80 -22.83 -9.80 12.26
N GLY A 81 -21.79 -9.65 13.08
CA GLY A 81 -20.86 -10.71 13.42
C GLY A 81 -19.70 -10.89 12.44
N SER A 82 -19.60 -10.09 11.38
CA SER A 82 -18.43 -10.06 10.51
C SER A 82 -17.31 -9.20 11.11
N TYR A 83 -16.07 -9.42 10.71
CA TYR A 83 -14.96 -8.55 11.09
C TYR A 83 -14.91 -7.31 10.19
N VAL A 84 -14.43 -6.18 10.71
CA VAL A 84 -13.83 -5.13 9.87
C VAL A 84 -12.57 -5.71 9.25
N GLY A 85 -12.40 -5.59 7.92
CA GLY A 85 -11.17 -6.04 7.27
C GLY A 85 -10.00 -5.16 7.67
N ARG A 86 -8.87 -5.77 8.03
CA ARG A 86 -7.68 -5.11 8.56
C ARG A 86 -6.45 -5.45 7.73
N ALA A 87 -5.47 -4.54 7.71
CA ALA A 87 -4.35 -4.63 6.77
C ALA A 87 -3.16 -3.70 7.10
N ALA A 88 -2.19 -3.64 6.20
CA ALA A 88 -1.01 -2.78 6.25
C ALA A 88 -0.83 -1.99 4.93
N PRO A 89 -1.72 -1.03 4.62
CA PRO A 89 -1.64 -0.21 3.41
C PRO A 89 -0.42 0.72 3.45
N GLU A 90 -0.02 1.23 2.28
CA GLU A 90 1.18 2.06 2.10
C GLU A 90 0.87 3.34 1.31
N ILE A 91 1.49 4.44 1.76
CA ILE A 91 1.48 5.76 1.14
C ILE A 91 2.91 6.26 1.20
N ASP A 92 3.50 6.52 0.05
CA ASP A 92 4.87 6.97 -0.08
C ASP A 92 4.94 8.48 -0.17
N VAL A 93 5.77 9.05 0.70
CA VAL A 93 6.12 10.47 0.66
C VAL A 93 7.23 10.70 -0.37
N ILE A 94 8.21 9.80 -0.39
CA ILE A 94 9.41 9.85 -1.23
C ILE A 94 9.79 8.41 -1.60
N GLU A 95 9.77 8.10 -2.88
CA GLU A 95 10.53 6.99 -3.45
C GLU A 95 11.31 7.52 -4.66
N ALA A 96 12.63 7.68 -4.50
CA ALA A 96 13.44 8.42 -5.46
C ALA A 96 13.82 7.58 -6.69
N THR A 97 13.78 8.19 -7.86
CA THR A 97 14.20 7.62 -9.14
C THR A 97 14.91 8.67 -10.00
N ILE A 98 15.52 8.25 -11.11
CA ILE A 98 16.27 9.11 -12.04
C ILE A 98 15.71 8.96 -13.44
N HIS A 99 15.37 10.07 -14.08
CA HIS A 99 14.92 10.14 -15.47
C HIS A 99 15.83 11.09 -16.23
N ASN A 100 16.58 10.59 -17.23
CA ASN A 100 17.50 11.39 -18.05
C ASN A 100 18.50 12.24 -17.23
N GLY A 101 19.03 11.69 -16.13
CA GLY A 101 19.99 12.38 -15.25
C GLY A 101 19.35 13.42 -14.32
N VAL A 102 18.02 13.51 -14.29
CA VAL A 102 17.26 14.38 -13.40
C VAL A 102 16.59 13.54 -12.32
N GLY A 103 16.66 14.00 -11.08
CA GLY A 103 16.00 13.37 -9.94
C GLY A 103 14.48 13.54 -9.96
N TYR A 104 13.76 12.45 -9.71
CA TYR A 104 12.31 12.40 -9.54
C TYR A 104 11.95 11.62 -8.28
N VAL A 105 10.71 11.77 -7.84
CA VAL A 105 10.09 10.95 -6.79
C VAL A 105 8.78 10.37 -7.29
N SER A 106 8.56 9.09 -7.01
CA SER A 106 7.25 8.46 -7.02
C SER A 106 6.51 8.88 -5.76
N LEU A 107 5.36 9.52 -5.95
CA LEU A 107 4.43 9.96 -4.92
C LEU A 107 3.23 9.03 -5.01
N SER A 108 3.23 7.96 -4.22
CA SER A 108 2.39 6.77 -4.48
C SER A 108 1.55 6.32 -3.31
N SER A 109 0.55 5.51 -3.63
CA SER A 109 -0.10 4.61 -2.68
C SER A 109 -0.31 3.25 -3.32
N GLN A 110 -0.19 2.22 -2.50
CA GLN A 110 -0.28 0.81 -2.87
C GLN A 110 -1.61 0.25 -2.41
N TRP A 111 -2.16 -0.62 -3.24
CA TRP A 111 -3.53 -1.10 -3.12
C TRP A 111 -3.59 -2.59 -3.31
N ALA A 112 -4.35 -3.24 -2.44
CA ALA A 112 -4.97 -4.53 -2.70
C ALA A 112 -6.41 -4.53 -2.13
N PRO A 113 -7.35 -5.25 -2.77
CA PRO A 113 -7.20 -5.99 -4.02
C PRO A 113 -7.07 -5.09 -5.26
N PHE A 114 -6.66 -5.68 -6.38
CA PHE A 114 -6.30 -4.98 -7.60
C PHE A 114 -7.48 -4.88 -8.57
N ASN A 115 -7.63 -3.73 -9.21
CA ASN A 115 -8.46 -3.55 -10.40
C ASN A 115 -7.99 -4.43 -11.56
N ALA A 116 -8.90 -4.76 -12.47
CA ALA A 116 -8.51 -5.41 -13.71
C ALA A 116 -7.52 -4.53 -14.49
N GLU A 117 -6.43 -5.14 -14.95
CA GLU A 117 -5.35 -4.45 -15.67
C GLU A 117 -4.70 -3.32 -14.85
N TYR A 118 -4.85 -3.34 -13.52
CA TYR A 118 -4.38 -2.28 -12.60
C TYR A 118 -4.99 -0.89 -12.87
N ASN A 119 -6.07 -0.83 -13.66
CA ASN A 119 -6.69 0.40 -14.10
C ASN A 119 -7.65 0.93 -13.03
N ILE A 120 -7.33 2.10 -12.48
CA ILE A 120 -8.27 2.86 -11.65
C ILE A 120 -9.50 3.28 -12.47
N HIS A 121 -10.61 3.54 -11.78
CA HIS A 121 -11.75 4.20 -12.41
C HIS A 121 -11.37 5.66 -12.70
N ASN A 122 -11.25 6.03 -13.97
CA ASN A 122 -10.81 7.37 -14.37
C ASN A 122 -11.61 7.86 -15.57
N THR A 123 -12.84 8.31 -15.30
CA THR A 123 -13.74 8.85 -16.32
C THR A 123 -13.67 10.37 -16.41
N SER A 124 -13.46 11.06 -15.28
CA SER A 124 -13.17 12.50 -15.14
C SER A 124 -13.17 12.87 -13.65
N GLY A 125 -12.15 13.58 -13.17
CA GLY A 125 -12.11 14.16 -11.82
C GLY A 125 -11.65 13.22 -10.70
N GLN A 126 -11.22 12.00 -11.01
CA GLN A 126 -10.69 11.06 -10.01
C GLN A 126 -9.24 11.34 -9.60
N VAL A 127 -8.51 12.09 -10.43
CA VAL A 127 -7.15 12.55 -10.18
C VAL A 127 -6.97 14.00 -10.60
N GLU A 128 -6.08 14.73 -9.93
CA GLU A 128 -5.76 16.13 -10.23
C GLU A 128 -4.24 16.35 -10.13
N PHE A 129 -3.65 17.00 -11.12
CA PHE A 129 -2.22 17.36 -11.16
C PHE A 129 -2.07 18.88 -11.16
N PHE A 130 -1.22 19.43 -10.28
CA PHE A 130 -1.14 20.87 -10.05
C PHE A 130 0.00 21.59 -10.80
N ASP A 131 1.00 20.87 -11.33
CA ASP A 131 2.06 21.42 -12.20
C ASP A 131 2.36 20.46 -13.36
N THR A 132 1.74 20.71 -14.51
CA THR A 132 1.72 19.80 -15.67
C THR A 132 2.72 20.16 -16.76
N ARG A 133 3.68 21.06 -16.51
CA ARG A 133 4.76 21.38 -17.49
C ARG A 133 5.88 20.33 -17.47
N ASP A 134 5.50 19.06 -17.64
CA ASP A 134 6.35 17.87 -17.57
C ASP A 134 7.02 17.59 -16.20
N LYS A 135 6.81 18.46 -15.22
CA LYS A 135 7.38 18.31 -13.87
C LYS A 135 6.65 17.30 -13.03
N ILE A 136 5.35 17.09 -13.28
CA ILE A 136 4.51 16.14 -12.56
C ILE A 136 3.55 15.50 -13.54
N HIS A 137 3.58 14.17 -13.61
CA HIS A 137 2.73 13.38 -14.50
C HIS A 137 2.41 12.04 -13.85
N TYR A 138 1.44 11.32 -14.42
CA TYR A 138 1.11 9.98 -13.97
C TYR A 138 2.31 9.06 -14.23
N ASN A 139 2.64 8.18 -13.28
CA ASN A 139 3.70 7.20 -13.45
C ASN A 139 3.19 6.02 -14.28
N ASP A 140 3.92 5.64 -15.31
CA ASP A 140 3.57 4.48 -16.15
C ASP A 140 3.62 3.15 -15.38
N TYR A 141 4.33 3.10 -14.25
CA TYR A 141 4.30 1.96 -13.35
C TYR A 141 2.99 1.94 -12.53
N VAL A 142 2.15 0.95 -12.83
CA VAL A 142 0.84 0.74 -12.19
C VAL A 142 0.83 -0.42 -11.19
N GLY A 143 1.98 -1.03 -10.93
CA GLY A 143 2.13 -2.19 -10.06
C GLY A 143 2.47 -3.48 -10.81
N GLY A 144 2.10 -4.62 -10.23
CA GLY A 144 2.33 -5.97 -10.73
C GLY A 144 1.68 -7.00 -9.80
N VAL A 145 2.07 -8.27 -9.92
CA VAL A 145 1.40 -9.36 -9.15
C VAL A 145 1.40 -9.21 -7.62
N TRP A 146 2.23 -8.34 -7.06
CA TRP A 146 2.31 -8.10 -5.61
C TRP A 146 1.61 -6.83 -5.14
N GLN A 147 1.26 -5.92 -6.03
CA GLN A 147 0.61 -4.64 -5.69
C GLN A 147 -0.06 -4.00 -6.91
N GLN A 148 -1.17 -3.30 -6.71
CA GLN A 148 -1.55 -2.21 -7.60
C GLN A 148 -1.00 -0.91 -7.03
N THR A 149 -0.52 -0.02 -7.88
CA THR A 149 0.02 1.28 -7.46
C THR A 149 -0.67 2.40 -8.22
N THR A 150 -1.01 3.46 -7.49
CA THR A 150 -1.35 4.77 -8.08
C THR A 150 -0.22 5.73 -7.76
N SER A 151 0.40 6.32 -8.77
CA SER A 151 1.62 7.11 -8.58
C SER A 151 1.64 8.33 -9.49
N GLY A 152 1.98 9.47 -8.91
CA GLY A 152 2.41 10.66 -9.63
C GLY A 152 3.93 10.75 -9.56
N LEU A 153 4.58 10.88 -10.70
CA LEU A 153 6.02 11.08 -10.79
C LEU A 153 6.32 12.58 -10.82
N ALA A 154 7.07 13.08 -9.83
CA ALA A 154 7.36 14.50 -9.69
C ALA A 154 8.87 14.79 -9.69
N GLN A 155 9.30 15.78 -10.47
CA GLN A 155 10.68 16.22 -10.49
C GLN A 155 11.05 16.83 -9.13
N THR A 156 12.14 16.36 -8.52
CA THR A 156 12.60 16.87 -7.22
C THR A 156 13.31 18.22 -7.36
N ASN A 157 13.53 18.90 -6.24
CA ASN A 157 14.49 19.99 -6.19
C ASN A 157 15.90 19.41 -6.34
N GLN A 158 16.56 19.69 -7.47
CA GLN A 158 17.86 19.10 -7.79
C GLN A 158 18.99 19.56 -6.85
N ASN A 159 18.82 20.69 -6.15
CA ASN A 159 19.77 21.15 -5.13
C ASN A 159 19.60 20.45 -3.78
N ALA A 160 18.58 19.58 -3.63
CA ALA A 160 18.28 18.85 -2.40
C ALA A 160 18.91 17.44 -2.34
N TYR A 161 19.98 17.22 -3.10
CA TYR A 161 20.79 16.01 -3.03
C TYR A 161 22.09 16.29 -2.26
N GLU A 162 22.56 15.32 -1.48
CA GLU A 162 23.75 15.45 -0.62
C GLU A 162 24.96 16.02 -1.37
N LEU A 163 25.25 15.47 -2.54
CA LEU A 163 26.40 15.85 -3.37
C LEU A 163 26.09 16.95 -4.38
N ASN A 164 24.86 17.46 -4.41
CA ASN A 164 24.45 18.53 -5.31
C ASN A 164 23.59 19.55 -4.56
N GLY A 165 24.26 20.57 -4.02
CA GLY A 165 23.64 21.70 -3.30
C GLY A 165 23.42 21.46 -1.79
N GLY A 166 23.11 20.22 -1.37
CA GLY A 166 22.92 19.87 0.05
C GLY A 166 21.77 20.62 0.73
N GLN A 167 20.80 21.12 -0.05
CA GLN A 167 19.64 21.83 0.47
C GLN A 167 18.58 20.86 1.00
N PHE A 168 17.63 21.38 1.76
CA PHE A 168 16.43 20.64 2.16
C PHE A 168 15.25 21.03 1.28
N ALA A 169 14.43 20.05 0.93
CA ALA A 169 13.14 20.25 0.26
C ALA A 169 12.03 19.61 1.10
N VAL A 170 10.84 20.23 1.07
CA VAL A 170 9.68 19.76 1.83
C VAL A 170 8.88 18.78 0.99
N TYR A 171 8.75 17.55 1.48
CA TYR A 171 7.89 16.52 0.93
C TYR A 171 6.83 16.12 1.97
N GLY A 172 5.69 15.66 1.51
CA GLY A 172 4.63 15.22 2.42
C GLY A 172 3.41 14.70 1.68
N PHE A 173 2.40 14.29 2.44
CA PHE A 173 1.04 14.16 1.94
C PHE A 173 0.06 14.68 3.00
N GLU A 174 -1.10 15.11 2.53
CA GLU A 174 -2.32 15.24 3.32
C GLU A 174 -3.28 14.16 2.84
N TYR A 175 -3.99 13.50 3.74
CA TYR A 175 -5.03 12.57 3.33
C TYR A 175 -6.22 12.61 4.29
N LYS A 176 -7.38 12.31 3.71
CA LYS A 176 -8.64 12.08 4.42
C LYS A 176 -9.02 10.61 4.26
N PRO A 177 -9.05 9.81 5.35
CA PRO A 177 -9.48 8.41 5.31
C PRO A 177 -10.93 8.23 4.86
N GLY A 178 -11.26 7.05 4.31
CA GLY A 178 -12.62 6.63 3.99
C GLY A 178 -12.93 6.48 2.50
N TYR A 179 -14.23 6.49 2.15
CA TYR A 179 -14.73 6.20 0.80
C TYR A 179 -15.30 7.42 0.06
N ASP A 180 -15.94 8.37 0.74
CA ASP A 180 -16.78 9.38 0.12
C ASP A 180 -15.96 10.54 -0.48
N ASP A 181 -15.79 11.62 0.27
CA ASP A 181 -14.96 12.78 -0.07
C ASP A 181 -13.51 12.59 0.39
N ALA A 182 -13.08 11.33 0.47
CA ALA A 182 -11.75 10.91 0.87
C ALA A 182 -10.74 11.13 -0.26
N TYR A 183 -9.50 11.46 0.10
CA TYR A 183 -8.44 11.79 -0.86
C TYR A 183 -7.05 11.60 -0.26
N ILE A 184 -6.04 11.54 -1.12
CA ILE A 184 -4.65 11.75 -0.77
C ILE A 184 -4.09 12.82 -1.70
N THR A 185 -3.48 13.87 -1.15
CA THR A 185 -2.78 14.94 -1.87
C THR A 185 -1.30 14.91 -1.48
N TRP A 186 -0.40 14.76 -2.44
CA TRP A 186 1.03 14.79 -2.20
C TRP A 186 1.61 16.20 -2.34
N ILE A 187 2.71 16.44 -1.63
CA ILE A 187 3.49 17.67 -1.62
C ILE A 187 4.91 17.34 -2.09
N ASN A 188 5.38 18.07 -3.09
CA ASN A 188 6.74 18.01 -3.62
C ASN A 188 7.33 19.42 -3.64
N ASP A 189 8.50 19.61 -3.02
CA ASP A 189 9.17 20.90 -2.90
C ASP A 189 8.24 22.03 -2.40
N ASN A 190 7.54 21.76 -1.28
CA ASN A 190 6.61 22.68 -0.62
C ASN A 190 5.42 23.13 -1.49
N LYS A 191 5.06 22.36 -2.53
CA LYS A 191 3.92 22.61 -3.42
C LYS A 191 3.06 21.36 -3.57
N LYS A 192 1.75 21.53 -3.73
CA LYS A 192 0.86 20.42 -4.10
C LYS A 192 1.35 19.82 -5.41
N ALA A 193 1.49 18.50 -5.45
CA ALA A 193 1.95 17.77 -6.61
C ALA A 193 0.77 17.21 -7.40
N TRP A 194 0.06 16.27 -6.79
CA TRP A 194 -1.14 15.65 -7.35
C TRP A 194 -2.06 15.16 -6.25
N THR A 195 -3.30 14.85 -6.61
CA THR A 195 -4.33 14.28 -5.73
C THR A 195 -5.00 13.09 -6.39
N ILE A 196 -5.25 12.05 -5.61
CA ILE A 196 -6.19 10.98 -5.94
C ILE A 196 -7.38 11.05 -5.00
N TYR A 197 -8.59 10.91 -5.55
CA TYR A 197 -9.83 10.82 -4.78
C TYR A 197 -10.24 9.36 -4.66
N SER A 198 -10.94 9.01 -3.58
CA SER A 198 -11.48 7.65 -3.36
C SER A 198 -12.38 7.15 -4.50
N THR A 199 -12.98 8.06 -5.27
CA THR A 199 -13.75 7.74 -6.48
C THR A 199 -12.90 7.14 -7.62
N ALA A 200 -11.57 7.19 -7.52
CA ALA A 200 -10.66 6.42 -8.38
C ALA A 200 -10.68 4.91 -8.07
N MET A 201 -10.97 4.58 -6.80
CA MET A 201 -10.85 3.24 -6.24
C MET A 201 -12.22 2.62 -5.94
N ILE A 202 -13.22 2.89 -6.78
CA ILE A 202 -14.55 2.26 -6.71
C ILE A 202 -14.51 0.78 -7.12
N GLU A 203 -15.64 0.08 -6.99
CA GLU A 203 -15.79 -1.31 -7.39
C GLU A 203 -15.31 -1.60 -8.82
N ASP A 204 -14.83 -2.83 -9.04
CA ASP A 204 -14.46 -3.30 -10.36
C ASP A 204 -15.13 -4.65 -10.63
N PRO A 205 -16.28 -4.64 -11.35
CA PRO A 205 -17.03 -5.86 -11.60
C PRO A 205 -16.30 -6.85 -12.51
N ARG A 206 -15.24 -6.44 -13.24
CA ARG A 206 -14.46 -7.35 -14.09
C ARG A 206 -13.66 -8.35 -13.26
N VAL A 207 -13.34 -7.98 -12.02
CA VAL A 207 -12.60 -8.78 -11.03
C VAL A 207 -13.40 -8.95 -9.74
N GLU A 208 -14.69 -8.62 -9.75
CA GLU A 208 -15.65 -8.86 -8.68
C GLU A 208 -15.22 -8.32 -7.30
N ILE A 209 -14.51 -7.19 -7.28
CA ILE A 209 -14.11 -6.48 -6.06
C ILE A 209 -14.93 -5.21 -5.84
N SER A 210 -15.03 -4.81 -4.58
CA SER A 210 -15.68 -3.59 -4.13
C SER A 210 -14.70 -2.40 -4.10
N ALA A 211 -15.20 -1.22 -3.72
CA ALA A 211 -14.37 -0.05 -3.51
C ALA A 211 -13.29 -0.29 -2.44
N ARG A 212 -12.12 0.35 -2.59
CA ARG A 212 -11.06 0.42 -1.57
C ARG A 212 -11.13 1.81 -0.90
N PRO A 213 -11.15 1.90 0.44
CA PRO A 213 -11.09 3.19 1.11
C PRO A 213 -9.67 3.76 1.03
N MET A 214 -9.57 5.10 1.07
CA MET A 214 -8.34 5.74 1.54
C MET A 214 -8.10 5.24 2.98
N SER A 215 -6.93 4.65 3.22
CA SER A 215 -6.65 3.83 4.41
C SER A 215 -7.25 4.37 5.71
N LEU A 216 -7.99 3.52 6.41
CA LEU A 216 -8.48 3.75 7.78
C LEU A 216 -7.50 3.25 8.85
N GLU A 217 -6.47 2.50 8.45
CA GLU A 217 -5.52 1.89 9.37
C GLU A 217 -4.65 2.92 10.11
N PRO A 218 -4.37 2.73 11.41
CA PRO A 218 -3.30 3.44 12.08
C PRO A 218 -1.96 3.15 11.38
N MET A 219 -1.28 4.21 10.96
CA MET A 219 -0.02 4.12 10.25
C MET A 219 1.16 4.63 11.08
N TYR A 220 2.33 4.08 10.78
CA TYR A 220 3.60 4.58 11.29
C TYR A 220 4.48 5.05 10.12
N ILE A 221 5.43 5.94 10.45
CA ILE A 221 6.34 6.56 9.50
C ILE A 221 7.61 5.72 9.40
N ILE A 222 8.04 5.46 8.17
CA ILE A 222 9.30 4.80 7.84
C ILE A 222 10.15 5.83 7.12
N ALA A 223 11.40 5.99 7.57
CA ALA A 223 12.42 6.74 6.85
C ALA A 223 13.64 5.84 6.73
N ASN A 224 13.99 5.46 5.51
CA ASN A 224 15.14 4.60 5.21
C ASN A 224 15.91 5.18 4.01
N LEU A 225 17.16 4.75 3.88
CA LEU A 225 17.97 5.00 2.70
C LEU A 225 18.48 3.65 2.20
N GLY A 226 18.20 3.36 0.93
CA GLY A 226 18.65 2.16 0.25
C GLY A 226 18.57 2.35 -1.25
N PHE A 227 19.19 1.45 -1.99
CA PHE A 227 19.05 1.35 -3.43
C PHE A 227 18.67 -0.08 -3.79
N SER A 228 18.00 -0.25 -4.92
CA SER A 228 17.63 -1.55 -5.44
C SER A 228 17.72 -1.53 -6.96
N THR A 229 18.21 -2.64 -7.52
CA THR A 229 18.31 -2.85 -8.97
C THR A 229 16.94 -2.99 -9.64
N ASN A 230 15.85 -3.08 -8.85
CA ASN A 230 14.49 -3.03 -9.38
C ASN A 230 14.07 -1.61 -9.77
N PHE A 231 14.66 -0.57 -9.15
CA PHE A 231 14.36 0.83 -9.47
C PHE A 231 15.42 1.45 -10.39
N VAL A 232 16.67 0.99 -10.29
CA VAL A 232 17.78 1.41 -11.16
C VAL A 232 18.47 0.17 -11.73
N HIS A 233 18.04 -0.27 -12.91
CA HIS A 233 18.50 -1.53 -13.52
C HIS A 233 20.01 -1.56 -13.85
N ASN A 234 20.60 -0.40 -14.15
CA ASN A 234 22.02 -0.27 -14.52
C ASN A 234 22.79 0.54 -13.47
N LEU A 235 22.70 0.12 -12.20
CA LEU A 235 23.39 0.80 -11.11
C LEU A 235 24.91 0.67 -11.27
N ASP A 236 25.57 1.78 -11.58
CA ASP A 236 27.03 1.88 -11.58
C ASP A 236 27.52 2.15 -10.16
N VAL A 237 27.90 1.09 -9.47
CA VAL A 237 28.35 1.15 -8.07
C VAL A 237 29.69 1.89 -7.94
N GLU A 238 30.54 1.88 -8.98
CA GLU A 238 31.85 2.55 -8.96
C GLU A 238 31.69 4.07 -9.04
N ALA A 239 30.59 4.55 -9.64
CA ALA A 239 30.24 5.97 -9.68
C ALA A 239 29.63 6.51 -8.38
N LEU A 240 29.27 5.63 -7.42
CA LEU A 240 28.65 6.04 -6.16
C LEU A 240 29.69 6.44 -5.12
N THR A 241 29.40 7.51 -4.39
CA THR A 241 30.19 7.91 -3.21
C THR A 241 29.57 7.28 -1.95
N PHE A 242 30.39 6.56 -1.18
CA PHE A 242 29.98 5.94 0.07
C PHE A 242 30.81 6.45 1.26
N PRO A 243 30.21 6.58 2.47
CA PRO A 243 28.79 6.37 2.76
C PRO A 243 27.91 7.49 2.15
N GLY A 244 26.70 7.13 1.69
CA GLY A 244 25.69 8.10 1.28
C GLY A 244 24.77 8.47 2.45
N THR A 245 24.32 9.73 2.50
CA THR A 245 23.55 10.27 3.63
C THR A 245 22.18 10.81 3.19
N MET A 246 21.11 10.34 3.85
CA MET A 246 19.79 10.97 3.79
C MET A 246 19.60 11.81 5.05
N SER A 247 19.69 13.13 4.90
CA SER A 247 19.51 14.06 6.03
C SER A 247 18.05 14.46 6.19
N ILE A 248 17.52 14.37 7.42
CA ILE A 248 16.16 14.80 7.77
C ILE A 248 16.28 15.88 8.84
N ASP A 249 15.91 17.12 8.50
CA ASP A 249 15.88 18.22 9.46
C ASP A 249 14.70 18.06 10.44
N TRP A 250 13.51 17.71 9.92
CA TRP A 250 12.33 17.45 10.73
C TRP A 250 11.34 16.51 10.06
N ILE A 251 10.52 15.87 10.90
CA ILE A 251 9.27 15.21 10.51
C ILE A 251 8.17 15.84 11.34
N ARG A 252 7.05 16.22 10.70
CA ARG A 252 5.89 16.81 11.36
C ARG A 252 4.64 16.04 11.00
N VAL A 253 3.81 15.78 12.01
CA VAL A 253 2.50 15.14 11.86
C VAL A 253 1.45 16.12 12.34
N TYR A 254 0.43 16.35 11.52
CA TYR A 254 -0.67 17.26 11.81
C TYR A 254 -1.98 16.48 11.85
N GLN A 255 -2.86 16.85 12.77
CA GLN A 255 -4.24 16.36 12.81
C GLN A 255 -5.20 17.54 12.98
N PRO A 256 -6.41 17.49 12.41
CA PRO A 256 -7.44 18.49 12.68
C PRO A 256 -7.69 18.61 14.18
N ARG A 257 -7.81 19.84 14.69
CA ARG A 257 -7.96 20.11 16.14
C ARG A 257 -9.15 19.38 16.78
N SER A 258 -10.20 19.11 16.01
CA SER A 258 -11.41 18.43 16.45
C SER A 258 -11.38 16.91 16.25
N SER A 259 -10.30 16.33 15.72
CA SER A 259 -10.20 14.91 15.34
C SER A 259 -8.81 14.35 15.62
N ILE A 260 -8.27 14.61 16.81
CA ILE A 260 -6.99 14.08 17.26
C ILE A 260 -7.18 12.60 17.65
N ASN A 261 -6.42 11.72 17.00
CA ASN A 261 -6.38 10.29 17.30
C ASN A 261 -4.94 9.82 17.16
N ILE A 262 -4.23 9.71 18.28
CA ILE A 262 -2.81 9.35 18.32
C ILE A 262 -2.67 8.02 19.07
N GLY A 263 -1.95 7.09 18.47
CA GLY A 263 -1.65 5.78 19.04
C GLY A 263 -1.61 4.71 17.96
N CYS A 264 -0.96 3.59 18.28
CA CYS A 264 -0.94 2.42 17.40
C CYS A 264 -2.14 1.48 17.65
N ASP A 265 -2.94 1.74 18.69
CA ASP A 265 -4.05 0.88 19.11
C ASP A 265 -5.39 1.65 19.25
N PRO A 266 -5.91 2.28 18.17
CA PRO A 266 -7.23 2.93 18.22
C PRO A 266 -8.34 1.93 18.56
N LYS A 267 -9.38 2.37 19.28
CA LYS A 267 -10.50 1.51 19.69
C LYS A 267 -11.24 0.88 18.50
N ASP A 268 -11.36 1.63 17.41
CA ASP A 268 -11.99 1.24 16.15
C ASP A 268 -11.05 0.46 15.23
N HIS A 269 -9.75 0.45 15.53
CA HIS A 269 -8.71 -0.24 14.76
C HIS A 269 -7.63 -0.86 15.67
N PRO A 270 -7.99 -1.75 16.62
CA PRO A 270 -7.05 -2.29 17.60
C PRO A 270 -5.96 -3.12 16.91
N THR A 271 -4.74 -3.09 17.41
CA THR A 271 -3.59 -3.83 16.87
C THR A 271 -2.66 -4.38 17.95
N ALA A 272 -2.58 -3.75 19.13
CA ALA A 272 -1.55 -4.05 20.11
C ALA A 272 -1.59 -5.50 20.59
N ALA A 273 -2.79 -6.01 20.91
CA ALA A 273 -2.97 -7.38 21.36
C ALA A 273 -2.58 -8.40 20.27
N TYR A 274 -2.90 -8.12 19.01
CA TYR A 274 -2.55 -8.98 17.88
C TYR A 274 -1.03 -9.02 17.66
N ILE A 275 -0.39 -7.85 17.63
CA ILE A 275 1.06 -7.73 17.46
C ILE A 275 1.80 -8.44 18.61
N GLU A 276 1.37 -8.27 19.86
CA GLU A 276 2.01 -8.96 20.99
C GLU A 276 1.80 -10.47 20.95
N THR A 277 0.62 -10.94 20.52
CA THR A 277 0.33 -12.36 20.33
C THR A 277 1.27 -13.00 19.29
N TYR A 278 1.57 -12.28 18.21
CA TYR A 278 2.40 -12.75 17.09
C TYR A 278 3.77 -12.06 17.02
N LYS A 279 4.30 -11.66 18.17
CA LYS A 279 5.48 -10.78 18.29
C LYS A 279 6.65 -11.19 17.42
N GLU A 280 6.92 -12.50 17.31
CA GLU A 280 8.03 -13.02 16.54
C GLU A 280 7.93 -12.67 15.04
N ALA A 281 6.73 -12.66 14.45
CA ALA A 281 6.54 -12.21 13.07
C ALA A 281 6.95 -10.74 12.85
N TYR A 282 6.95 -9.93 13.92
CA TYR A 282 7.33 -8.52 13.91
C TYR A 282 8.75 -8.27 14.38
N THR A 283 9.45 -9.27 14.94
CA THR A 283 10.80 -9.10 15.50
C THR A 283 11.85 -10.05 14.92
N ASN A 284 11.45 -11.03 14.12
CA ASN A 284 12.34 -11.95 13.43
C ASN A 284 12.26 -11.73 11.90
N PHE A 285 13.29 -11.11 11.34
CA PHE A 285 13.35 -10.80 9.90
C PHE A 285 13.64 -12.04 9.03
N GLU A 286 14.12 -13.14 9.63
CA GLU A 286 14.36 -14.40 8.92
C GLU A 286 13.05 -15.12 8.54
N LEU A 287 11.94 -14.76 9.20
CA LEU A 287 10.60 -15.21 8.86
C LEU A 287 10.05 -14.35 7.73
N THR A 288 10.11 -14.88 6.52
CA THR A 288 9.62 -14.21 5.32
C THR A 288 8.17 -14.54 4.99
N THR A 289 7.61 -15.62 5.54
CA THR A 289 6.19 -16.00 5.40
C THR A 289 5.56 -16.46 6.71
N TRP A 290 4.24 -16.38 6.81
CA TRP A 290 3.42 -16.89 7.91
C TRP A 290 3.55 -18.41 8.06
N ALA A 291 3.69 -19.12 6.93
CA ALA A 291 3.95 -20.55 6.93
C ALA A 291 5.30 -20.89 7.57
N GLN A 292 6.36 -20.12 7.31
CA GLN A 292 7.65 -20.28 8.01
C GLN A 292 7.52 -19.98 9.51
N TYR A 293 6.64 -19.05 9.89
CA TYR A 293 6.31 -18.77 11.28
C TYR A 293 5.46 -19.87 11.96
N LYS A 294 4.99 -20.87 11.19
CA LYS A 294 4.24 -22.04 11.68
C LYS A 294 2.96 -21.68 12.44
N GLN A 295 2.37 -20.54 12.12
CA GLN A 295 1.05 -20.14 12.63
C GLN A 295 -0.04 -20.52 11.62
N PRO A 296 -1.25 -20.90 12.07
CA PRO A 296 -2.35 -21.14 11.17
C PRO A 296 -2.74 -19.84 10.45
N TRP A 297 -3.07 -19.96 9.16
CA TRP A 297 -3.71 -18.88 8.43
C TRP A 297 -5.17 -18.79 8.88
N PRO A 298 -5.71 -17.59 9.23
CA PRO A 298 -7.11 -17.45 9.62
C PRO A 298 -8.05 -18.01 8.55
N LYS A 299 -9.00 -18.86 8.94
CA LYS A 299 -9.98 -19.41 8.00
C LYS A 299 -10.81 -18.29 7.36
N ASN A 300 -11.07 -18.42 6.06
CA ASN A 300 -11.90 -17.51 5.29
C ASN A 300 -13.17 -18.24 4.83
N LYS A 301 -14.35 -17.67 5.10
CA LYS A 301 -15.65 -18.30 4.78
C LYS A 301 -15.91 -18.53 3.29
N LEU A 302 -15.20 -17.81 2.41
CA LEU A 302 -15.26 -17.96 0.96
C LEU A 302 -14.20 -18.93 0.42
N SER A 303 -13.27 -19.41 1.26
CA SER A 303 -12.29 -20.41 0.86
C SER A 303 -12.93 -21.78 0.62
N ALA A 304 -12.22 -22.68 -0.06
CA ALA A 304 -12.70 -24.05 -0.31
C ALA A 304 -13.07 -24.82 0.97
N ASN A 305 -12.40 -24.52 2.08
CA ASN A 305 -12.64 -25.18 3.37
C ASN A 305 -13.75 -24.49 4.18
N GLY A 306 -14.12 -23.25 3.84
CA GLY A 306 -15.05 -22.44 4.60
C GLY A 306 -14.63 -22.27 6.05
N CYS A 307 -15.61 -22.27 6.96
CA CYS A 307 -15.38 -22.13 8.41
C CYS A 307 -15.33 -23.46 9.18
N ASN A 308 -15.65 -24.57 8.53
CA ASN A 308 -15.76 -25.87 9.19
C ASN A 308 -14.40 -26.56 9.33
#